data_AF-A0A562Q245-F1
#
_entry.id   AF-A0A562Q245-F1
#
_cell.length_a   1.000
_cell.length_b   1.000
_cell.length_c   1.000
_cell.angle_alpha   90.00
_cell.angle_beta   90.00
_cell.angle_gamma   90.00
#
_symmetry.space_group_name_H-M   'P 1'
#
loop_
_entity.id
_entity.type
_entity.pdbx_description
1 polymer ?
#
loop_
_entity_poly.entity_id
_entity_poly.type
_entity_poly.pdbx_seq_one_letter_code
_entity_poly.pdbx_strand_id
1 'polypeptide(L)'
;MTTRTWDYDTITASTLRTLTAIATDARQAGPETAEPRWAMAAGVLRGWCDLMGDDAKDEDRAMMEELFEGMPLPPEHEDCGDGTGPGWHFSSVLVLRPARPRTA
;
A
#
# COMPACT_ATOMS: atom_id res chain seq x y z
N MET A 1 11.92 9.60 -24.46
CA MET A 1 11.22 9.06 -23.27
C MET A 1 12.11 9.36 -22.08
N THR A 2 11.68 10.20 -21.15
CA THR A 2 12.39 10.40 -19.88
C THR A 2 12.05 9.23 -18.97
N THR A 3 13.02 8.35 -18.72
CA THR A 3 12.94 7.32 -17.69
C THR A 3 12.81 8.05 -16.35
N ARG A 4 11.63 8.00 -15.73
CA ARG A 4 11.48 8.46 -14.34
C ARG A 4 12.13 7.39 -13.47
N THR A 5 13.36 7.65 -13.04
CA THR A 5 13.98 6.90 -11.95
C THR A 5 13.34 7.40 -10.66
N TRP A 6 12.58 6.54 -9.99
CA TRP A 6 12.05 6.85 -8.67
C TRP A 6 13.09 6.49 -7.63
N ASP A 7 13.32 7.38 -6.70
CA ASP A 7 14.29 7.21 -5.62
C ASP A 7 13.71 6.33 -4.51
N TYR A 8 14.55 5.44 -3.96
CA TYR A 8 14.17 4.49 -2.90
C TYR A 8 13.59 5.23 -1.70
N ASP A 9 14.31 6.22 -1.18
CA ASP A 9 13.92 6.95 0.02
C ASP A 9 12.58 7.68 -0.20
N THR A 10 12.39 8.24 -1.38
CA THR A 10 11.15 8.91 -1.77
C THR A 10 9.95 7.94 -1.81
N ILE A 11 10.11 6.77 -2.42
CA ILE A 11 9.07 5.75 -2.48
C ILE A 11 8.77 5.22 -1.08
N THR A 12 9.79 4.78 -0.35
CA THR A 12 9.67 4.23 1.00
C THR A 12 9.01 5.22 1.96
N ALA A 13 9.42 6.51 1.93
CA ALA A 13 8.77 7.54 2.74
C ALA A 13 7.31 7.79 2.32
N SER A 14 6.99 7.67 1.02
CA SER A 14 5.61 7.81 0.54
C SER A 14 4.74 6.64 0.99
N THR A 15 5.24 5.41 0.87
CA THR A 15 4.58 4.19 1.34
C THR A 15 4.31 4.27 2.83
N LEU A 16 5.32 4.61 3.64
CA LEU A 16 5.19 4.73 5.08
C LEU A 16 4.10 5.74 5.49
N ARG A 17 4.07 6.92 4.84
CA ARG A 17 3.01 7.92 5.09
C ARG A 17 1.62 7.38 4.76
N THR A 18 1.48 6.70 3.62
CA THR A 18 0.19 6.10 3.22
C THR A 18 -0.25 5.01 4.19
N LEU A 19 0.64 4.09 4.55
CA LEU A 19 0.37 3.02 5.52
C LEU A 19 -0.05 3.61 6.87
N THR A 20 0.68 4.61 7.36
CA THR A 20 0.36 5.28 8.62
C THR A 20 -1.02 5.94 8.59
N ALA A 21 -1.37 6.58 7.47
CA ALA A 21 -2.68 7.22 7.31
C ALA A 21 -3.81 6.17 7.32
N ILE A 22 -3.67 5.08 6.57
CA ILE A 22 -4.65 4.01 6.52
C ILE A 22 -4.77 3.34 7.90
N ALA A 23 -3.65 3.07 8.56
CA ALA A 23 -3.64 2.44 9.88
C ALA A 23 -4.30 3.32 10.95
N THR A 24 -4.09 4.63 10.89
CA THR A 24 -4.74 5.59 11.78
C THR A 24 -6.25 5.60 11.56
N ASP A 25 -6.71 5.66 10.30
CA ASP A 25 -8.12 5.63 9.94
C ASP A 25 -8.78 4.29 10.35
N ALA A 26 -8.09 3.16 10.15
CA ALA A 26 -8.58 1.83 10.53
C ALA A 26 -8.74 1.66 12.04
N ARG A 27 -7.85 2.24 12.86
CA ARG A 27 -7.95 2.22 14.33
C ARG A 27 -9.08 3.11 14.87
N GLN A 28 -9.47 4.15 14.13
CA GLN A 28 -10.57 5.05 14.49
C GLN A 28 -11.92 4.56 13.95
N ALA A 29 -11.87 3.67 12.95
CA ALA A 29 -13.03 3.09 12.30
C ALA A 29 -13.76 2.09 13.21
N GLY A 30 -15.08 1.99 13.05
CA GLY A 30 -15.86 0.90 13.63
C GLY A 30 -15.50 -0.45 12.97
N PRO A 31 -15.78 -1.59 13.63
CA PRO A 31 -15.35 -2.92 13.20
C PRO A 31 -15.68 -3.24 11.74
N GLU A 32 -16.87 -2.83 11.28
CA GLU A 32 -17.38 -3.09 9.93
C GLU A 32 -16.60 -2.39 8.82
N THR A 33 -15.78 -1.40 9.17
CA THR A 33 -15.05 -0.58 8.22
C THR A 33 -13.53 -0.59 8.46
N ALA A 34 -13.07 -1.25 9.52
CA ALA A 34 -11.65 -1.43 9.82
C ALA A 34 -11.00 -2.47 8.90
N GLU A 35 -11.69 -3.58 8.62
CA GLU A 35 -11.17 -4.70 7.81
C GLU A 35 -10.82 -4.29 6.36
N PRO A 36 -11.68 -3.56 5.61
CA PRO A 36 -11.32 -3.07 4.27
C PRO A 36 -10.10 -2.13 4.26
N ARG A 37 -9.88 -1.38 5.34
CA ARG A 37 -8.74 -0.47 5.46
C ARG A 37 -7.45 -1.24 5.72
N TRP A 38 -7.52 -2.25 6.58
CA TRP A 38 -6.39 -3.13 6.80
C TRP A 38 -5.97 -3.88 5.55
N ALA A 39 -6.94 -4.35 4.75
CA ALA A 39 -6.67 -4.93 3.45
C ALA A 39 -6.02 -3.92 2.48
N MET A 40 -6.43 -2.65 2.51
CA MET A 40 -5.80 -1.59 1.71
C MET A 40 -4.35 -1.32 2.13
N ALA A 41 -4.07 -1.26 3.44
CA ALA A 41 -2.72 -1.09 3.94
C ALA A 41 -1.82 -2.26 3.48
N ALA A 42 -2.32 -3.48 3.58
CA ALA A 42 -1.62 -4.68 3.11
C ALA A 42 -1.27 -4.61 1.62
N GLY A 43 -2.22 -4.16 0.78
CA GLY A 43 -1.97 -3.94 -0.65
C GLY A 43 -0.89 -2.89 -0.93
N VAL A 44 -0.82 -1.83 -0.12
CA VAL A 44 0.22 -0.80 -0.23
C VAL A 44 1.59 -1.35 0.14
N LEU A 45 1.70 -2.15 1.21
CA LEU A 45 2.94 -2.81 1.60
C LEU A 45 3.42 -3.78 0.51
N ARG A 46 2.51 -4.63 -0.01
CA ARG A 46 2.84 -5.54 -1.12
C ARG A 46 3.31 -4.78 -2.35
N GLY A 47 2.62 -3.70 -2.73
CA GLY A 47 3.02 -2.87 -3.86
C GLY A 47 4.39 -2.21 -3.69
N TRP A 48 4.78 -1.88 -2.45
CA TRP A 48 6.13 -1.42 -2.14
C TRP A 48 7.16 -2.54 -2.29
N CYS A 49 6.90 -3.74 -1.76
CA CYS A 49 7.76 -4.91 -1.94
C CYS A 49 7.97 -5.24 -3.42
N ASP A 50 6.90 -5.25 -4.22
CA ASP A 50 6.96 -5.52 -5.66
C ASP A 50 7.78 -4.46 -6.42
N LEU A 51 7.75 -3.21 -5.95
CA LEU A 51 8.44 -2.09 -6.59
C LEU A 51 9.92 -1.99 -6.19
N MET A 52 10.25 -2.29 -4.94
CA MET A 52 11.63 -2.27 -4.44
C MET A 52 12.39 -3.55 -4.79
N GLY A 53 11.70 -4.70 -4.85
CA GLY A 53 12.33 -5.99 -5.14
C GLY A 53 13.54 -6.25 -4.22
N ASP A 54 14.68 -6.56 -4.82
CA ASP A 54 15.93 -6.85 -4.11
C ASP A 54 16.53 -5.62 -3.39
N ASP A 55 16.11 -4.40 -3.74
CA ASP A 55 16.57 -3.17 -3.07
C ASP A 55 15.81 -2.91 -1.75
N ALA A 56 14.76 -3.67 -1.46
CA ALA A 56 13.98 -3.54 -0.23
C ALA A 56 14.85 -3.88 0.99
N LYS A 57 15.09 -2.88 1.86
CA LYS A 57 15.81 -3.12 3.11
C LYS A 57 14.90 -3.82 4.11
N ASP A 58 15.42 -4.86 4.74
CA ASP A 58 14.70 -5.62 5.77
C ASP A 58 14.21 -4.73 6.92
N GLU A 59 15.01 -3.72 7.32
CA GLU A 59 14.64 -2.78 8.38
C GLU A 59 13.42 -1.92 8.01
N ASP A 60 13.37 -1.43 6.77
CA ASP A 60 12.24 -0.62 6.29
C ASP A 60 10.97 -1.47 6.16
N ARG A 61 11.12 -2.72 5.71
CA ARG A 61 10.02 -3.69 5.66
C ARG A 61 9.48 -3.96 7.06
N ALA A 62 10.35 -4.30 8.01
CA ALA A 62 9.96 -4.59 9.40
C ALA A 62 9.24 -3.40 10.04
N MET A 63 9.74 -2.18 9.85
CA MET A 63 9.08 -0.96 10.33
C MET A 63 7.67 -0.78 9.74
N MET A 64 7.47 -1.09 8.45
CA MET A 64 6.15 -1.03 7.84
C MET A 64 5.23 -2.14 8.35
N GLU A 65 5.74 -3.34 8.58
CA GLU A 65 5.02 -4.49 9.14
C GLU A 65 4.58 -4.24 10.60
N GLU A 66 5.38 -3.52 11.40
CA GLU A 66 5.00 -3.10 12.77
C GLU A 66 3.72 -2.26 12.78
N LEU A 67 3.42 -1.50 11.72
CA LEU A 67 2.16 -0.75 11.63
C LEU A 67 0.94 -1.67 11.61
N PHE A 68 1.13 -2.95 11.30
CA PHE A 68 0.10 -3.97 11.24
C PHE A 68 -0.09 -4.75 12.55
N GLU A 69 0.76 -4.50 13.55
CA GLU A 69 0.72 -5.24 14.81
C GLU A 69 -0.64 -5.06 15.53
N GLY A 70 -1.20 -6.17 16.03
CA GLY A 70 -2.46 -6.19 16.76
C GLY A 70 -3.72 -6.14 15.90
N MET A 71 -3.59 -6.37 14.60
CA MET A 71 -4.73 -6.38 13.68
C MET A 71 -5.34 -7.76 13.45
N PRO A 72 -6.66 -7.83 13.18
CA PRO A 72 -7.27 -9.02 12.60
C PRO A 72 -6.87 -9.08 11.12
N LEU A 73 -5.62 -9.45 10.83
CA LEU A 73 -5.21 -9.80 9.48
C LEU A 73 -5.90 -11.12 9.12
N PRO A 74 -6.49 -11.24 7.91
CA PRO A 74 -6.99 -12.52 7.45
C PRO A 74 -5.82 -13.53 7.39
N PRO A 75 -6.06 -14.81 7.71
CA PRO A 75 -5.02 -15.84 7.93
C PRO A 75 -4.13 -16.16 6.71
N GLU A 76 -4.34 -15.48 5.59
CA GLU A 76 -3.69 -15.68 4.29
C GLU A 76 -2.64 -14.58 4.01
N HIS A 77 -2.25 -13.84 5.06
CA HIS A 77 -1.18 -12.83 5.04
C HIS A 77 0.19 -13.33 5.54
N GLU A 78 0.30 -14.61 5.93
CA GLU A 78 1.52 -15.14 6.55
C GLU A 78 2.72 -15.27 5.60
N ASP A 79 2.53 -15.17 4.29
CA ASP A 79 3.62 -15.26 3.32
C ASP A 79 3.67 -14.04 2.39
N CYS A 80 4.51 -13.07 2.76
CA CYS A 80 5.25 -12.27 1.77
C CYS A 80 6.31 -13.16 1.08
N GLY A 81 5.89 -14.32 0.56
CA GLY A 81 6.77 -15.39 0.12
C GLY A 81 6.20 -16.32 -0.95
N ASP A 82 4.88 -16.37 -1.16
CA ASP A 82 4.32 -17.13 -2.28
C ASP A 82 3.08 -16.45 -2.87
N GLY A 83 3.01 -16.43 -4.19
CA GLY A 83 2.23 -15.49 -5.00
C GLY A 83 0.71 -15.62 -4.96
N THR A 84 0.11 -16.15 -3.90
CA THR A 84 -1.34 -16.41 -3.81
C THR A 84 -1.90 -16.17 -2.40
N GLY A 85 -2.21 -14.92 -2.09
CA GLY A 85 -3.10 -14.46 -1.01
C GLY A 85 -4.21 -13.55 -1.57
N PRO A 86 -5.35 -13.38 -0.89
CA PRO A 86 -6.69 -13.23 -1.48
C PRO A 86 -6.92 -11.89 -2.18
N GLY A 87 -7.42 -11.98 -3.41
CA GLY A 87 -8.52 -11.15 -3.91
C GLY A 87 -8.29 -9.68 -4.24
N TRP A 88 -7.17 -9.06 -3.83
CA TRP A 88 -6.86 -7.70 -4.27
C TRP A 88 -6.20 -7.71 -5.65
N HIS A 89 -7.05 -7.79 -6.67
CA HIS A 89 -6.68 -7.28 -7.99
C HIS A 89 -6.59 -5.76 -7.89
N PHE A 90 -5.49 -5.15 -8.35
CA PHE A 90 -5.45 -3.73 -8.66
C PHE A 90 -6.60 -3.43 -9.62
N SER A 91 -7.74 -2.97 -9.11
CA SER A 91 -8.81 -2.44 -9.93
C SER A 91 -8.32 -1.13 -10.50
N SER A 92 -7.71 -1.23 -11.70
CA SER A 92 -7.48 -0.19 -12.70
C SER A 92 -7.53 1.25 -12.21
N VAL A 93 -6.37 1.92 -12.20
CA VAL A 93 -6.26 3.38 -12.08
C VAL A 93 -7.20 4.04 -13.09
N LEU A 94 -8.27 4.68 -12.61
CA LEU A 94 -9.12 5.55 -13.40
C LEU A 94 -8.34 6.82 -13.73
N VAL A 95 -7.70 6.84 -14.89
CA VAL A 95 -7.10 8.07 -15.44
C VAL A 95 -8.24 8.97 -15.90
N LEU A 96 -8.61 9.93 -15.06
CA LEU A 96 -9.50 11.02 -15.46
C LEU A 96 -8.79 11.86 -16.52
N ARG A 97 -9.39 11.97 -17.72
CA ARG A 97 -8.89 12.87 -18.76
C ARG A 97 -8.83 14.30 -18.22
N PRO A 98 -7.80 15.10 -18.58
CA PRO A 98 -7.73 16.50 -18.18
C PRO A 98 -8.99 17.23 -18.66
N ALA A 99 -9.62 17.97 -17.75
CA ALA A 99 -10.78 18.77 -18.06
C ALA A 99 -10.45 19.74 -19.20
N ARG A 100 -11.28 19.75 -20.25
CA ARG A 100 -11.16 20.71 -21.34
C ARG A 100 -11.32 22.12 -20.75
N PRO A 101 -10.47 23.10 -21.09
CA PRO A 101 -10.69 24.47 -20.66
C PRO A 101 -12.04 24.94 -21.17
N ARG A 102 -12.89 25.45 -20.27
CA ARG A 102 -14.10 26.19 -20.63
C ARG A 102 -13.65 27.49 -21.29
N THR A 103 -13.65 27.53 -22.62
CA THR A 103 -13.71 28.81 -23.34
C THR A 103 -15.09 29.39 -23.11
N ALA A 104 -15.13 30.57 -22.49
CA ALA A 104 -16.30 31.44 -22.43
C ALA A 104 -16.71 31.90 -23.83
#